data_AF-K2E533-F1
#
_entry.id   AF-K2E533-F1
#
_cell.length_a   1.000
_cell.length_b   1.000
_cell.length_c   1.000
_cell.angle_alpha   90.00
_cell.angle_beta   90.00
_cell.angle_gamma   90.00
#
_symmetry.space_group_name_H-M   'P 1'
#
loop_
_entity.id
_entity.type
_entity.pdbx_description
1 polymer ?
#
loop_
_entity_poly.entity_id
_entity_poly.type
_entity_poly.pdbx_seq_one_letter_code
_entity_poly.pdbx_strand_id
1 'polypeptide(L)'
;YASMDGRSADILLWDRHIYSIFAANTAFPNLSVIRNAKPVIPEPPKVFLMNVPPNMAWMREQQAQKGDHPITPEWLVAKHAKYLELLKTEPERFVEIDTTESLDVVFGQLVKVIDDDLTKI
;
A
#
# COMPACT_ATOMS: atom_id res chain seq x y z
N TYR A 1 -15.86 -22.85 -12.72
CA TYR A 1 -14.82 -23.87 -12.93
C TYR A 1 -13.91 -23.83 -11.71
N ALA A 2 -13.96 -24.86 -10.87
CA ALA A 2 -13.13 -24.99 -9.67
C ALA A 2 -11.87 -25.80 -10.04
N SER A 3 -10.68 -25.32 -9.70
CA SER A 3 -9.43 -26.07 -9.92
C SER A 3 -9.34 -27.23 -8.91
N MET A 4 -9.12 -28.42 -9.45
CA MET A 4 -8.88 -29.66 -8.72
C MET A 4 -7.37 -29.85 -8.48
N ASP A 5 -6.76 -28.98 -7.69
CA ASP A 5 -5.48 -29.24 -7.04
C ASP A 5 -5.56 -28.61 -5.63
N GLY A 6 -5.91 -29.44 -4.65
CA GLY A 6 -6.33 -29.04 -3.30
C GLY A 6 -5.26 -28.42 -2.40
N ARG A 7 -4.50 -27.44 -2.89
CA ARG A 7 -3.83 -26.47 -2.03
C ARG A 7 -4.65 -25.18 -2.10
N SER A 8 -5.45 -24.92 -1.07
CA SER A 8 -5.81 -23.54 -0.77
C SER A 8 -4.48 -22.78 -0.61
N ALA A 9 -4.17 -21.85 -1.50
CA ALA A 9 -3.08 -20.93 -1.23
C ALA A 9 -3.48 -20.14 0.03
N ASP A 10 -2.70 -20.29 1.11
CA ASP A 10 -2.89 -19.47 2.30
C ASP A 10 -2.43 -18.05 1.96
N ILE A 11 -3.37 -17.20 1.55
CA ILE A 11 -3.11 -15.81 1.21
C ILE A 11 -3.04 -14.99 2.50
N LEU A 12 -1.88 -14.40 2.76
CA LEU A 12 -1.71 -13.41 3.82
C LEU A 12 -1.86 -12.01 3.24
N LEU A 13 -2.88 -11.28 3.71
CA LEU A 13 -3.11 -9.89 3.40
C LEU A 13 -2.82 -9.03 4.64
N TRP A 14 -1.95 -8.03 4.48
CA TRP A 14 -1.62 -7.09 5.55
C TRP A 14 -2.17 -5.70 5.24
N ASP A 15 -2.93 -5.12 6.17
CA ASP A 15 -3.17 -3.68 6.20
C ASP A 15 -1.93 -3.00 6.82
N ARG A 16 -1.16 -2.35 5.95
CA ARG A 16 0.15 -1.76 6.21
C ARG A 16 1.26 -2.78 6.49
N HIS A 17 2.47 -2.36 6.13
CA HIS A 17 3.73 -3.07 6.39
C HIS A 17 4.82 -2.04 6.68
N ILE A 18 6.09 -2.43 6.67
CA ILE A 18 7.28 -1.61 6.91
C ILE A 18 7.34 -0.35 6.04
N TYR A 19 6.79 -0.41 4.82
CA TYR A 19 6.72 0.72 3.90
C TYR A 19 5.85 1.86 4.44
N SER A 20 4.86 1.57 5.29
CA SER A 20 4.05 2.60 5.95
C SER A 20 4.84 3.39 6.98
N ILE A 21 5.79 2.74 7.67
CA ILE A 21 6.71 3.39 8.61
C ILE A 21 7.68 4.29 7.84
N PHE A 22 8.20 3.80 6.71
CA PHE A 22 9.04 4.60 5.80
C PHE A 22 8.33 5.87 5.32
N ALA A 23 7.11 5.72 4.80
CA ALA A 23 6.35 6.83 4.26
C ALA A 23 5.88 7.81 5.36
N ALA A 24 5.50 7.31 6.54
CA ALA A 24 4.99 8.14 7.63
C ALA A 24 6.07 8.95 8.36
N ASN A 25 7.32 8.46 8.37
CA ASN A 25 8.40 9.10 9.11
C ASN A 25 9.36 9.82 8.16
N THR A 26 9.30 11.16 8.16
CA THR A 26 10.14 12.02 7.31
C THR A 26 11.62 11.98 7.66
N ALA A 27 11.99 11.50 8.85
CA ALA A 27 13.39 11.36 9.27
C ALA A 27 14.14 10.22 8.57
N PHE A 28 13.44 9.27 7.95
CA PHE A 28 14.11 8.22 7.17
C PHE A 28 14.44 8.72 5.75
N PRO A 29 15.74 8.83 5.39
CA PRO A 29 16.16 9.39 4.10
C PRO A 29 15.96 8.42 2.93
N ASN A 30 15.88 7.12 3.18
CA ASN A 30 15.65 6.10 2.16
C ASN A 30 15.17 4.77 2.82
N LEU A 31 14.71 3.85 1.98
CA LEU A 31 14.13 2.57 2.42
C LEU A 31 15.17 1.62 3.06
N SER A 32 16.46 1.76 2.72
CA SER A 32 17.51 0.85 3.22
C SER A 32 17.70 0.95 4.73
N VAL A 33 17.48 2.14 5.32
CA VAL A 33 17.53 2.32 6.78
C VAL A 33 16.58 1.36 7.50
N ILE A 34 15.38 1.15 6.95
CA ILE A 34 14.37 0.32 7.59
C ILE A 34 14.58 -1.17 7.27
N ARG A 35 15.05 -1.49 6.06
CA ARG A 35 15.39 -2.88 5.69
C ARG A 35 16.56 -3.43 6.50
N ASN A 36 17.53 -2.58 6.85
CA ASN A 36 18.69 -2.97 7.65
C ASN A 36 18.33 -3.33 9.10
N ALA A 37 17.14 -2.95 9.59
CA ALA A 37 16.67 -3.30 10.92
C ALA A 37 16.26 -4.79 11.09
N LYS A 38 16.44 -5.63 10.05
CA LYS A 38 15.97 -7.02 9.96
C LYS A 38 14.47 -7.14 10.22
N PRO A 39 13.62 -7.08 9.17
CA PRO A 39 12.18 -7.07 9.37
C PRO A 39 11.71 -8.37 10.06
N VAL A 40 10.88 -8.22 11.09
CA VAL A 40 10.29 -9.34 11.86
C VAL A 40 9.32 -10.15 10.98
N ILE A 41 8.77 -9.52 9.95
CA ILE A 41 7.80 -10.10 9.00
C ILE A 41 8.45 -10.07 7.60
N PRO A 42 8.35 -11.15 6.81
CA PRO A 42 8.84 -11.16 5.42
C PRO A 42 8.30 -9.99 4.60
N GLU A 43 9.09 -9.49 3.64
CA GLU A 43 8.61 -8.48 2.70
C GLU A 43 7.60 -9.11 1.73
N PRO A 44 6.39 -8.52 1.59
CA PRO A 44 5.37 -9.05 0.70
C PRO A 44 5.84 -8.94 -0.76
N PRO A 45 5.72 -10.01 -1.58
CA PRO A 45 6.18 -10.02 -2.97
C PRO A 45 5.39 -9.03 -3.85
N LYS A 46 4.20 -8.63 -3.40
CA LYS A 46 3.32 -7.65 -4.03
C LYS A 46 2.82 -6.67 -2.98
N VAL A 47 2.80 -5.38 -3.31
CA VAL A 47 2.32 -4.31 -2.44
C VAL A 47 1.38 -3.43 -3.22
N PHE A 48 0.17 -3.27 -2.72
CA PHE A 48 -0.83 -2.35 -3.28
C PHE A 48 -0.68 -0.99 -2.63
N LEU A 49 -0.37 0.03 -3.43
CA LEU A 49 -0.36 1.41 -3.01
C LEU A 49 -1.69 2.05 -3.40
N MET A 50 -2.54 2.20 -2.39
CA MET A 50 -3.84 2.87 -2.47
C MET A 50 -3.60 4.37 -2.67
N ASN A 51 -3.46 4.78 -3.93
CA ASN A 51 -3.09 6.15 -4.26
C ASN A 51 -4.31 7.06 -4.20
N VAL A 52 -4.19 8.13 -3.41
CA VAL A 52 -5.17 9.20 -3.30
C VAL A 52 -4.40 10.51 -3.18
N PRO A 53 -4.80 11.56 -3.93
CA PRO A 53 -4.20 12.88 -3.79
C PRO A 53 -4.27 13.39 -2.33
N PRO A 54 -3.22 14.05 -1.81
CA PRO A 54 -3.16 14.50 -0.41
C PRO A 54 -4.35 15.37 0.02
N ASN A 55 -4.86 16.22 -0.86
CA ASN A 55 -6.03 17.05 -0.60
C ASN A 55 -7.31 16.23 -0.40
N MET A 56 -7.52 15.17 -1.20
CA MET A 56 -8.65 14.27 -1.05
C MET A 56 -8.51 13.42 0.22
N ALA A 57 -7.31 12.93 0.52
CA ALA A 57 -7.03 12.22 1.77
C ALA A 57 -7.36 13.11 2.98
N TRP A 58 -6.92 14.37 2.96
CA TRP A 58 -7.24 15.34 4.01
C TRP A 58 -8.75 15.53 4.19
N MET A 59 -9.50 15.70 3.10
CA MET A 59 -10.96 15.83 3.16
C MET A 59 -11.63 14.61 3.80
N ARG A 60 -11.19 13.39 3.44
CA ARG A 60 -11.72 12.14 4.02
C ARG A 60 -11.41 12.02 5.51
N GLU A 61 -10.20 12.39 5.94
CA GLU A 61 -9.80 12.38 7.37
C GLU A 61 -10.63 13.37 8.20
N GLN A 62 -10.85 14.59 7.69
CA GLN A 62 -11.68 15.60 8.36
C GLN A 62 -13.13 15.12 8.55
N GLN A 63 -13.66 14.34 7.61
CA GLN A 63 -14.99 13.75 7.70
C GLN A 63 -15.05 12.56 8.67
N ALA A 64 -13.96 11.80 8.80
CA ALA A 64 -13.91 10.59 9.62
C ALA A 64 -13.87 10.85 11.14
N GLN A 65 -13.62 12.08 11.58
CA GLN A 65 -13.58 12.52 12.99
C GLN A 65 -12.69 11.66 13.92
N LYS A 66 -11.73 10.92 13.36
CA LYS A 66 -10.78 10.09 14.11
C LYS A 66 -9.40 10.70 13.96
N GLY A 67 -8.81 11.15 15.05
CA GLY A 67 -7.45 11.66 15.05
C GLY A 67 -6.74 11.33 16.34
N ASP A 68 -6.21 10.11 16.46
CA ASP A 68 -5.27 9.74 17.55
C ASP A 68 -3.88 10.39 17.36
N HIS A 69 -3.61 10.94 16.16
CA HIS A 69 -2.37 11.63 15.83
C HIS A 69 -2.64 12.93 15.03
N PRO A 70 -1.84 13.99 15.24
CA PRO A 70 -1.95 15.20 14.44
C PRO A 70 -1.51 14.93 13.00
N ILE A 71 -2.50 14.74 12.11
CA ILE A 71 -2.31 14.70 10.67
C ILE A 71 -2.34 16.16 10.17
N THR A 72 -1.35 16.58 9.38
CA THR A 72 -1.37 17.87 8.70
C THR A 72 -1.34 17.69 7.18
N PRO A 73 -1.84 18.66 6.39
CA PRO A 73 -1.72 18.62 4.93
C PRO A 73 -0.28 18.42 4.43
N GLU A 74 0.69 19.08 5.05
CA GLU A 74 2.11 18.99 4.66
C GLU A 74 2.67 17.59 4.92
N TRP A 75 2.28 16.97 6.03
CA TRP A 75 2.65 15.59 6.32
C TRP A 75 2.05 14.61 5.30
N LEU A 76 0.79 14.82 4.88
CA LEU A 76 0.16 14.01 3.83
C LEU A 76 0.89 14.16 2.49
N VAL A 77 1.30 15.37 2.12
CA VAL A 77 2.10 15.63 0.90
C VAL A 77 3.45 14.91 0.97
N ALA A 78 4.17 15.04 2.09
CA ALA A 78 5.47 14.39 2.27
C ALA A 78 5.36 12.86 2.25
N LYS A 79 4.34 12.31 2.92
CA LYS A 79 4.04 10.88 2.94
C LYS A 79 3.68 10.34 1.56
N HIS A 80 2.86 11.08 0.81
CA HIS A 80 2.47 10.74 -0.57
C HIS A 80 3.69 10.69 -1.49
N ALA A 81 4.57 11.69 -1.43
CA ALA A 81 5.80 11.73 -2.23
C ALA A 81 6.69 10.49 -2.00
N LYS A 82 6.81 10.02 -0.76
CA LYS A 82 7.56 8.79 -0.44
C LYS A 82 6.94 7.53 -1.03
N TYR A 83 5.62 7.41 -1.06
CA TYR A 83 4.98 6.28 -1.73
C TYR A 83 5.18 6.31 -3.25
N LEU A 84 5.13 7.50 -3.86
CA LEU A 84 5.43 7.65 -5.28
C LEU A 84 6.90 7.32 -5.61
N GLU A 85 7.82 7.56 -4.68
CA GLU A 85 9.21 7.12 -4.81
C GLU A 85 9.31 5.59 -4.86
N LEU A 86 8.58 4.88 -3.98
CA LEU A 86 8.56 3.41 -3.96
C LEU A 86 8.09 2.80 -5.29
N LEU A 87 7.06 3.39 -5.92
CA LEU A 87 6.58 2.98 -7.25
C LEU A 87 7.69 3.08 -8.31
N LYS A 88 8.53 4.11 -8.22
CA LYS A 88 9.63 4.34 -9.18
C LYS A 88 10.81 3.40 -8.93
N THR A 89 11.13 3.12 -7.66
CA THR A 89 12.30 2.32 -7.30
C THR A 89 12.08 0.82 -7.44
N GLU A 90 10.87 0.33 -7.21
CA GLU A 90 10.53 -1.10 -7.21
C GLU A 90 9.21 -1.40 -7.96
N PRO A 91 9.12 -1.06 -9.26
CA PRO A 91 7.87 -1.12 -10.02
C PRO A 91 7.26 -2.53 -10.17
N GLU A 92 8.06 -3.57 -10.01
CA GLU A 92 7.57 -4.96 -10.07
C GLU A 92 6.85 -5.40 -8.78
N ARG A 93 7.23 -4.81 -7.64
CA ARG A 93 6.67 -5.09 -6.31
C ARG A 93 5.47 -4.21 -6.02
N PHE A 94 5.57 -2.93 -6.33
CA PHE A 94 4.54 -1.95 -5.99
C PHE A 94 3.58 -1.73 -7.14
N VAL A 95 2.29 -1.95 -6.88
CA VAL A 95 1.21 -1.70 -7.81
C VAL A 95 0.39 -0.52 -7.31
N GLU A 96 0.27 0.50 -8.14
CA GLU A 96 -0.60 1.63 -7.89
C GLU A 96 -2.06 1.24 -8.12
N ILE A 97 -2.92 1.56 -7.16
CA ILE A 97 -4.36 1.42 -7.25
C ILE A 97 -4.95 2.83 -7.09
N ASP A 98 -5.67 3.32 -8.11
CA ASP A 98 -6.31 4.62 -8.05
C ASP A 98 -7.55 4.55 -7.16
N THR A 99 -7.50 5.25 -6.03
CA THR A 99 -8.59 5.26 -5.05
C THR A 99 -9.40 6.56 -5.04
N THR A 100 -9.29 7.33 -6.13
CA THR A 100 -10.21 8.45 -6.41
C THR A 100 -11.55 7.96 -6.95
N GLU A 101 -11.60 6.75 -7.50
CA GLU A 101 -12.78 6.06 -8.01
C GLU A 101 -13.70 5.52 -6.89
N SER A 102 -14.83 4.94 -7.29
CA SER A 102 -15.75 4.27 -6.37
C SER A 102 -15.14 2.99 -5.76
N LEU A 103 -15.63 2.58 -4.58
CA LEU A 103 -15.16 1.38 -3.90
C LEU A 103 -15.26 0.12 -4.76
N ASP A 104 -16.32 -0.02 -5.56
CA ASP A 104 -16.52 -1.19 -6.43
C ASP A 104 -15.44 -1.25 -7.53
N VAL A 105 -15.08 -0.10 -8.10
CA VAL A 105 -14.01 -0.01 -9.11
C VAL A 105 -12.67 -0.35 -8.49
N VAL A 106 -12.35 0.22 -7.33
CA VAL A 106 -11.12 -0.05 -6.58
C VAL A 106 -11.02 -1.53 -6.22
N PHE A 107 -12.10 -2.13 -5.73
CA PHE A 107 -12.14 -3.55 -5.38
C PHE A 107 -11.93 -4.44 -6.61
N GLY A 108 -12.58 -4.11 -7.73
CA GLY A 108 -12.38 -4.80 -9.00
C GLY A 108 -10.93 -4.74 -9.50
N GLN A 109 -10.25 -3.59 -9.33
CA GLN A 109 -8.82 -3.45 -9.65
C GLN A 109 -7.96 -4.36 -8.77
N LEU A 110 -8.20 -4.40 -7.45
CA LEU A 110 -7.46 -5.25 -6.51
C LEU A 110 -7.63 -6.73 -6.84
N VAL A 111 -8.88 -7.19 -7.02
CA VAL A 111 -9.18 -8.60 -7.34
C VAL A 111 -8.48 -9.00 -8.63
N LYS A 112 -8.57 -8.17 -9.68
CA LYS A 112 -7.91 -8.47 -10.95
C LYS A 112 -6.41 -8.67 -10.80
N VAL A 113 -5.72 -7.78 -10.08
CA VAL A 113 -4.27 -7.90 -9.89
C VAL A 113 -3.90 -9.13 -9.06
N ILE A 114 -4.67 -9.43 -8.01
CA ILE A 114 -4.46 -10.62 -7.18
C ILE A 114 -4.66 -11.90 -8.00
N ASP A 115 -5.75 -11.99 -8.77
CA ASP A 115 -6.04 -13.16 -9.62
C ASP A 115 -4.97 -13.36 -10.71
N ASP A 116 -4.52 -12.27 -11.35
CA ASP A 116 -3.45 -12.30 -12.35
C ASP A 116 -2.09 -12.77 -11.76
N ASP A 117 -1.86 -12.57 -10.47
CA ASP A 117 -0.64 -13.03 -9.79
C ASP A 117 -0.79 -14.47 -9.26
N LEU A 118 -1.96 -14.84 -8.75
CA LEU A 118 -2.23 -16.22 -8.30
C LEU A 118 -2.20 -17.23 -9.46
N THR A 119 -2.59 -16.83 -10.67
CA THR A 119 -2.55 -17.70 -11.86
C THR A 119 -1.14 -17.98 -12.40
N LYS A 120 -0.11 -17.28 -11.91
CA LYS A 120 1.30 -17.48 -12.29
C LYS A 120 2.06 -18.43 -11.35
N ILE A 121 1.44 -18.84 -10.24
CA ILE A 121 2.00 -19.71 -9.19
C ILE A 121 1.50 -21.14 -9.40
#